data_AF-A0A699XMC4-F1
#
_entry.id   AF-A0A699XMC4-F1
#
_cell.length_a   1.000
_cell.length_b   1.000
_cell.length_c   1.000
_cell.angle_alpha   90.00
_cell.angle_beta   90.00
_cell.angle_gamma   90.00
#
_symmetry.space_group_name_H-M   'P 1'
#
loop_
_entity.id
_entity.type
_entity.pdbx_description
1 polymer ?
#
loop_
_entity_poly.entity_id
_entity_poly.type
_entity_poly.pdbx_seq_one_letter_code
_entity_poly.pdbx_strand_id
1 'polypeptide(L)'
;HSWLPHRRMVCIGDSTQQDPESYGEIARKFPGWIRAIYIRRVQGIAEMDEAGKNSTERFQRAFDGLDHNLWHVFDEPSELAERIDV
;
A
#
# COMPACT_ATOMS: atom_id res chain seq x y z
N HIS A 1 -13.59 -8.22 7.12
CA HIS A 1 -13.56 -9.65 6.73
C HIS A 1 -14.89 -10.37 6.97
N SER A 2 -15.53 -10.25 8.13
CA SER A 2 -16.78 -10.97 8.49
C SER A 2 -18.00 -10.70 7.59
N TRP A 3 -18.14 -9.49 7.03
CA TRP A 3 -19.25 -9.16 6.11
C TRP A 3 -19.01 -9.64 4.67
N LEU A 4 -17.77 -9.92 4.28
CA LEU A 4 -17.39 -10.41 2.94
C LEU A 4 -16.30 -11.49 3.05
N PRO A 5 -16.59 -12.63 3.70
CA PRO A 5 -15.56 -13.59 4.10
C PRO A 5 -14.86 -14.30 2.93
N HIS A 6 -15.54 -14.41 1.79
CA HIS A 6 -15.00 -15.07 0.59
C HIS A 6 -14.39 -14.10 -0.43
N ARG A 7 -14.45 -12.79 -0.18
CA ARG A 7 -13.88 -11.79 -1.10
C ARG A 7 -12.40 -11.59 -0.79
N ARG A 8 -11.62 -11.42 -1.85
CA ARG A 8 -10.22 -11.00 -1.80
C ARG A 8 -10.15 -9.54 -2.19
N MET A 9 -9.30 -8.78 -1.51
CA MET A 9 -9.19 -7.33 -1.70
C MET A 9 -7.88 -6.97 -2.37
N VAL A 10 -7.94 -5.98 -3.27
CA VAL A 10 -6.77 -5.22 -3.74
C VAL A 10 -6.95 -3.80 -3.20
N CYS A 11 -5.97 -3.31 -2.47
CA CYS A 11 -6.01 -1.99 -1.85
C CYS A 11 -5.14 -1.03 -2.67
N ILE A 12 -5.72 0.09 -3.11
CA ILE A 12 -5.02 1.14 -3.85
C ILE A 12 -5.25 2.43 -3.10
N GLY A 13 -4.16 3.09 -2.69
CA GLY A 13 -4.17 4.34 -1.94
C GLY A 13 -2.99 5.23 -2.29
N ASP A 14 -2.70 6.22 -1.45
CA ASP A 14 -1.65 7.20 -1.68
C ASP A 14 -0.80 7.52 -0.43
N SER A 15 0.33 8.18 -0.61
CA SER A 15 1.28 8.45 0.47
C SER A 15 0.87 9.60 1.41
N THR A 16 -0.13 10.41 1.07
CA THR A 16 -0.49 11.63 1.81
C THR A 16 -1.17 11.31 3.15
N GLN A 17 -1.97 10.24 3.20
CA GLN A 17 -2.75 9.85 4.39
C GLN A 17 -2.15 8.62 5.09
N GLN A 18 -2.96 7.84 5.79
CA GLN A 18 -2.54 6.65 6.56
C GLN A 18 -2.77 5.35 5.79
N ASP A 19 -2.85 5.41 4.46
CA ASP A 19 -3.11 4.22 3.63
C ASP A 19 -2.06 3.12 3.83
N PRO A 20 -0.74 3.42 3.84
CA PRO A 20 0.25 2.39 4.11
C PRO A 20 0.02 1.67 5.45
N GLU A 21 -0.18 2.45 6.52
CA GLU A 21 -0.35 1.93 7.87
C GLU A 21 -1.65 1.14 8.01
N SER A 22 -2.74 1.68 7.48
CA SER A 22 -4.07 1.06 7.57
C SER A 22 -4.13 -0.26 6.81
N TYR A 23 -3.59 -0.28 5.58
CA TYR A 23 -3.57 -1.49 4.77
C TYR A 23 -2.61 -2.53 5.34
N GLY A 24 -1.44 -2.09 5.84
CA GLY A 24 -0.48 -2.96 6.51
C GLY A 24 -1.06 -3.62 7.76
N GLU A 25 -1.78 -2.85 8.60
CA GLU A 25 -2.47 -3.40 9.79
C GLU A 25 -3.52 -4.43 9.40
N ILE A 26 -4.39 -4.13 8.43
CA ILE A 26 -5.44 -5.05 8.00
C ILE A 26 -4.85 -6.33 7.40
N ALA A 27 -3.80 -6.22 6.58
CA ALA A 27 -3.12 -7.36 5.98
C ALA A 27 -2.50 -8.29 7.03
N ARG A 28 -1.90 -7.73 8.09
CA ARG A 28 -1.38 -8.50 9.22
C ARG A 28 -2.50 -9.14 10.04
N LYS A 29 -3.58 -8.39 10.31
CA LYS A 29 -4.71 -8.84 11.14
C LYS A 29 -5.54 -9.94 10.48
N PHE A 30 -5.60 -9.96 9.14
CA PHE A 30 -6.36 -10.94 8.38
C PHE A 30 -5.52 -11.51 7.22
N PRO A 31 -4.57 -12.42 7.51
CA PRO A 31 -3.67 -12.97 6.49
C PRO A 31 -4.43 -13.60 5.31
N GLY A 32 -4.02 -13.24 4.10
CA GLY A 32 -4.60 -13.77 2.85
C GLY A 32 -5.90 -13.09 2.37
N TRP A 33 -6.46 -12.15 3.16
CA TRP A 33 -7.66 -11.40 2.77
C TRP A 33 -7.33 -10.31 1.74
N ILE A 34 -6.28 -9.52 2.01
CA ILE A 34 -5.68 -8.60 1.04
C ILE A 34 -4.70 -9.40 0.17
N ARG A 35 -4.77 -9.21 -1.14
CA ARG A 35 -3.92 -9.89 -2.14
C ARG A 35 -2.89 -9.00 -2.80
N ALA A 36 -3.10 -7.69 -2.78
CA ALA A 36 -2.13 -6.70 -3.21
C ALA A 36 -2.44 -5.35 -2.58
N ILE A 37 -1.38 -4.57 -2.32
CA ILE A 37 -1.42 -3.20 -1.81
C ILE A 37 -0.60 -2.33 -2.75
N TYR A 38 -1.18 -1.26 -3.27
CA TYR A 38 -0.51 -0.31 -4.13
C TYR A 38 -0.64 1.09 -3.55
N ILE A 39 0.48 1.75 -3.29
CA ILE A 39 0.52 3.11 -2.74
C ILE A 39 1.12 4.03 -3.79
N ARG A 40 0.34 4.99 -4.27
CA ARG A 40 0.84 6.04 -5.13
C ARG A 40 1.65 7.04 -4.31
N ARG A 41 2.91 7.26 -4.67
CA ARG A 41 3.70 8.34 -4.08
C ARG A 41 3.23 9.68 -4.65
N VAL A 42 2.85 10.60 -3.77
CA VAL A 42 2.39 11.94 -4.14
C VAL A 42 3.53 12.93 -3.96
N GLN A 43 3.72 13.82 -4.94
CA GLN A 43 4.78 14.82 -4.98
C GLN A 43 4.22 16.17 -5.43
N GLY A 44 4.88 17.26 -5.06
CA GLY A 44 4.59 18.62 -5.54
C GLY A 44 3.38 19.29 -4.89
N ILE A 45 2.97 18.86 -3.69
CA ILE A 45 1.82 19.46 -2.98
C ILE A 45 2.32 20.45 -1.93
N ALA A 46 1.97 21.72 -2.10
CA ALA A 46 2.20 22.75 -1.08
C ALA A 46 1.53 22.33 0.24
N GLU A 47 2.21 22.56 1.37
CA GLU A 47 1.77 22.21 2.74
C GLU A 47 1.85 20.72 3.11
N MET A 48 2.29 19.82 2.21
CA MET A 48 2.61 18.44 2.56
C MET A 48 4.06 18.30 3.02
N ASP A 49 4.27 17.61 4.15
CA ASP A 49 5.60 17.11 4.54
C ASP A 49 6.01 15.94 3.64
N GLU A 50 6.49 16.25 2.43
CA GLU A 50 6.93 15.25 1.45
C GLU A 50 8.01 14.32 2.00
N ALA A 51 8.99 14.87 2.73
CA ALA A 51 10.11 14.10 3.25
C ALA A 51 9.63 13.05 4.26
N GLY A 52 8.71 13.41 5.16
CA GLY A 52 8.12 12.45 6.09
C GLY A 52 7.13 11.49 5.42
N LYS A 53 6.23 12.00 4.58
CA LYS A 53 5.16 11.22 3.95
C LYS A 53 5.69 10.20 2.93
N ASN A 54 6.74 10.54 2.21
CA ASN A 54 7.35 9.68 1.20
C ASN A 54 8.59 8.94 1.69
N SER A 55 8.90 8.99 2.98
CA SER A 55 10.05 8.29 3.54
C SER A 55 9.95 6.78 3.31
N THR A 56 11.02 6.21 2.74
CA THR A 56 11.16 4.75 2.59
C THR A 56 11.04 4.02 3.93
N GLU A 57 11.58 4.60 5.00
CA GLU A 57 11.51 4.03 6.36
C GLU A 57 10.05 3.92 6.84
N ARG A 58 9.22 4.92 6.51
CA ARG A 58 7.78 4.90 6.86
C ARG A 58 7.08 3.73 6.17
N PHE A 59 7.30 3.55 4.87
CA PHE A 59 6.67 2.44 4.13
C PHE A 59 7.16 1.08 4.63
N GLN A 60 8.46 0.94 4.86
CA GLN A 60 9.03 -0.30 5.44
C GLN A 60 8.42 -0.62 6.79
N ARG A 61 8.26 0.38 7.68
CA ARG A 61 7.62 0.19 8.98
C ARG A 61 6.13 -0.15 8.85
N ALA A 62 5.42 0.49 7.93
CA ALA A 62 3.99 0.26 7.71
C ALA A 62 3.70 -1.19 7.27
N PHE A 63 4.60 -1.77 6.46
CA PHE A 63 4.47 -3.11 5.89
C PHE A 63 5.41 -4.15 6.52
N ASP A 64 6.00 -3.85 7.67
CA ASP A 64 6.90 -4.77 8.37
C ASP A 64 6.20 -6.11 8.68
N GLY A 65 6.92 -7.21 8.44
CA GLY A 65 6.40 -8.57 8.60
C GLY A 65 5.42 -9.04 7.52
N LEU A 66 5.16 -8.26 6.47
CA LEU A 66 4.40 -8.69 5.29
C LEU A 66 5.35 -9.19 4.18
N ASP A 67 4.83 -10.07 3.33
CA ASP A 67 5.54 -10.49 2.11
C ASP A 67 5.82 -9.25 1.24
N HIS A 68 7.07 -9.10 0.79
CA HIS A 68 7.50 -7.98 -0.03
C HIS A 68 6.74 -7.89 -1.36
N ASN A 69 6.24 -9.01 -1.88
CA ASN A 69 5.43 -9.04 -3.10
C ASN A 69 3.97 -8.61 -2.87
N LEU A 70 3.54 -8.50 -1.62
CA LEU A 70 2.17 -8.09 -1.28
C LEU A 70 1.94 -6.60 -1.50
N TRP A 71 2.98 -5.77 -1.46
CA TRP A 71 2.84 -4.33 -1.50
C TRP A 71 3.84 -3.67 -2.45
N HIS A 72 3.47 -2.52 -3.00
CA HIS A 72 4.33 -1.74 -3.86
C HIS A 72 4.00 -0.25 -3.77
N VAL A 73 5.04 0.58 -3.68
CA VAL A 73 4.92 2.04 -3.80
C VAL A 73 5.37 2.41 -5.20
N PHE A 74 4.52 3.11 -5.95
CA PHE A 74 4.75 3.47 -7.34
C PHE A 74 4.59 4.97 -7.54
N ASP A 75 5.28 5.52 -8.55
CA ASP A 75 5.16 6.92 -8.97
C ASP A 75 4.29 6.99 -10.24
N GLU A 76 4.54 6.09 -11.19
CA GLU A 76 3.88 6.02 -12.50
C GLU A 76 2.87 4.85 -12.58
N PRO A 77 1.63 5.08 -13.07
CA PRO A 77 0.63 4.01 -13.17
C PRO A 77 1.05 2.81 -14.04
N SER A 78 1.97 3.01 -14.99
CA SER A 78 2.50 1.94 -15.85
C SER A 78 3.23 0.85 -15.05
N GLU A 79 3.83 1.19 -13.91
CA GLU A 79 4.51 0.22 -13.02
C GLU A 79 3.54 -0.86 -12.50
N LEU A 80 2.24 -0.54 -12.42
CA LEU A 80 1.22 -1.50 -11.99
C LEU A 80 0.84 -2.48 -13.10
N ALA A 81 0.82 -2.02 -14.36
CA ALA A 81 0.49 -2.88 -15.50
C ALA A 81 1.52 -4.02 -15.63
N GLU A 82 2.81 -3.72 -15.43
CA GLU A 82 3.90 -4.70 -15.44
C GLU A 82 3.77 -5.77 -14.35
N ARG A 83 3.01 -5.49 -13.28
CA ARG A 83 2.81 -6.39 -12.14
C ARG A 83 1.55 -7.26 -12.24
N ILE A 84 0.64 -6.96 -13.17
CA ILE A 84 -0.62 -7.70 -13.33
C ILE A 84 -0.53 -8.77 -14.44
N ASP A 85 0.42 -8.64 -15.38
CA ASP A 85 0.55 -9.48 -16.57
C ASP A 85 1.49 -10.70 -16.41
N VAL A 86 1.51 -11.36 -15.24
CA VAL A 86 2.35 -12.55 -14.96
C VAL A 86 1.54 -13.81 -14.66
#